data_AF-A0A376DTH6-F1
#
_entry.id   AF-A0A376DTH6-F1
#
_cell.length_a   1.000
_cell.length_b   1.000
_cell.length_c   1.000
_cell.angle_alpha   90.00
_cell.angle_beta   90.00
_cell.angle_gamma   90.00
#
_symmetry.space_group_name_H-M   'P 1'
#
loop_
_entity.id
_entity.type
_entity.pdbx_description
1 polymer ?
#
loop_
_entity_poly.entity_id
_entity_poly.type
_entity_poly.pdbx_seq_one_letter_code
_entity_poly.pdbx_strand_id
1 'polypeptide(L)'
;MANVISDEILKLKIIVDGNEAQKRVLDLEQANKVLSVRLKDLIQQEKELDKQRKAEEKILKSNTDKIGKYNTKLKESELFVINEVKALRQKQSAYEQGSKEYEKLQAQIDKVKQKANEAAKAINDEIQGLTSQQSKFQENFDKANTAYKNLRKEIEATNEALADNRSKIDDEIGSMKIMDMTTDQLTRRARDLKDAMRHMTEGGNPY
;
A
#
# COMPACT_ATOMS: atom_id res chain seq x y z
N MET A 1 -28.81 32.40 0.98
CA MET A 1 -30.14 31.80 0.69
C MET A 1 -30.58 32.41 -0.63
N ALA A 2 -30.84 31.61 -1.67
CA ALA A 2 -31.19 32.13 -2.99
C ALA A 2 -32.71 32.32 -3.08
N ASN A 3 -33.15 33.51 -3.46
CA ASN A 3 -34.57 33.78 -3.74
C ASN A 3 -34.90 33.26 -5.14
N VAL A 4 -35.92 32.39 -5.22
CA VAL A 4 -36.40 31.79 -6.47
C VAL A 4 -37.70 32.48 -6.86
N ILE A 5 -37.73 33.09 -8.05
CA ILE A 5 -38.97 33.57 -8.68
C ILE A 5 -39.24 32.62 -9.86
N SER A 6 -40.41 31.99 -9.89
CA SER A 6 -40.86 31.13 -10.99
C SER A 6 -42.10 31.74 -11.65
N ASP A 7 -42.05 31.94 -12.97
CA ASP A 7 -43.21 32.25 -13.80
C ASP A 7 -43.75 30.95 -14.41
N GLU A 8 -45.07 30.74 -14.39
CA GLU A 8 -45.73 29.52 -14.85
C GLU A 8 -45.94 29.47 -16.37
N ILE A 9 -45.83 30.60 -17.08
CA ILE A 9 -46.11 30.67 -18.53
C ILE A 9 -44.85 30.46 -19.39
N LEU A 10 -43.68 30.84 -18.88
CA LEU A 10 -42.38 30.53 -19.45
C LEU A 10 -41.58 29.86 -18.34
N LYS A 11 -41.18 28.59 -18.49
CA LYS A 11 -40.26 27.89 -17.58
C LYS A 11 -38.85 28.52 -17.62
N LEU A 12 -38.73 29.79 -17.27
CA LEU A 12 -37.51 30.56 -17.13
C LEU A 12 -37.21 30.65 -15.64
N LYS A 13 -36.33 29.76 -15.19
CA LYS A 13 -35.77 29.80 -13.84
C LYS A 13 -34.68 30.88 -13.84
N ILE A 14 -35.06 32.14 -13.60
CA ILE A 14 -34.09 33.23 -13.46
C ILE A 14 -33.57 33.16 -12.01
N ILE A 15 -32.36 32.66 -11.84
CA ILE A 15 -31.67 32.62 -10.54
C ILE A 15 -31.01 33.98 -10.34
N VAL A 16 -31.51 34.77 -9.38
CA VAL A 16 -31.14 36.19 -9.22
C VAL A 16 -29.83 36.39 -8.43
N ASP A 17 -29.36 35.41 -7.65
CA ASP A 17 -28.20 35.61 -6.74
C ASP A 17 -27.18 34.44 -6.73
N GLY A 18 -26.77 33.96 -7.90
CA GLY A 18 -25.62 33.05 -8.04
C GLY A 18 -25.97 31.76 -8.77
N ASN A 19 -25.23 31.48 -9.84
CA ASN A 19 -25.41 30.30 -10.67
C ASN A 19 -25.15 29.02 -9.84
N GLU A 20 -26.17 28.17 -9.67
CA GLU A 20 -26.08 26.93 -8.88
C GLU A 20 -24.92 26.03 -9.35
N ALA A 21 -24.63 26.02 -10.66
CA ALA A 21 -23.50 25.29 -11.22
C ALA A 21 -22.14 25.86 -10.79
N GLN A 22 -22.01 27.18 -10.61
CA GLN A 22 -20.77 27.79 -10.07
C GLN A 22 -20.51 27.35 -8.63
N LYS A 23 -21.56 27.23 -7.81
CA LYS A 23 -21.43 26.71 -6.45
C LYS A 23 -20.98 25.24 -6.45
N ARG A 24 -21.58 24.40 -7.31
CA ARG A 24 -21.19 22.99 -7.43
C ARG A 24 -19.74 22.83 -7.90
N VAL A 25 -19.30 23.64 -8.86
CA VAL A 25 -17.88 23.69 -9.28
C VAL A 25 -16.98 24.05 -8.10
N LEU A 26 -17.31 25.10 -7.35
CA LEU A 26 -16.53 25.51 -6.17
C LEU A 26 -16.45 24.41 -5.11
N ASP A 27 -17.56 23.74 -4.82
CA ASP A 27 -17.63 22.64 -3.85
C ASP A 27 -16.75 21.45 -4.31
N LEU A 28 -16.79 21.09 -5.60
CA LEU A 28 -15.94 20.05 -6.20
C LEU A 28 -14.45 20.43 -6.21
N GLU A 29 -14.12 21.70 -6.47
CA GLU A 29 -12.74 22.21 -6.39
C GLU A 29 -12.19 22.15 -4.97
N GLN A 30 -13.01 22.49 -3.97
CA GLN A 30 -12.64 22.36 -2.56
C GLN A 30 -12.42 20.88 -2.19
N ALA A 31 -13.32 19.99 -2.60
CA ALA A 31 -13.16 18.55 -2.41
C ALA A 31 -11.85 18.03 -3.06
N ASN A 32 -11.53 18.49 -4.28
CA ASN A 32 -10.29 18.14 -4.96
C ASN A 32 -9.04 18.62 -4.22
N LYS A 33 -9.07 19.79 -3.59
CA LYS A 33 -7.95 20.26 -2.74
C LYS A 33 -7.72 19.32 -1.57
N VAL A 34 -8.78 18.91 -0.88
CA VAL A 34 -8.69 17.96 0.25
C VAL A 34 -8.15 16.61 -0.21
N LEU A 35 -8.72 16.05 -1.29
CA LEU A 35 -8.27 14.77 -1.85
C LEU A 35 -6.82 14.84 -2.34
N SER A 36 -6.38 15.96 -2.91
CA SER A 36 -4.99 16.15 -3.36
C SER A 36 -3.99 16.20 -2.21
N VAL A 37 -4.36 16.79 -1.06
CA VAL A 37 -3.53 16.75 0.15
C VAL A 37 -3.48 15.32 0.69
N ARG A 38 -4.64 14.67 0.82
CA ARG A 38 -4.72 13.27 1.27
C ARG A 38 -3.90 12.34 0.39
N LEU A 39 -3.94 12.50 -0.93
CA LEU A 39 -3.17 11.70 -1.89
C LEU A 39 -1.66 11.86 -1.66
N LYS A 40 -1.17 13.08 -1.40
CA LYS A 40 0.24 13.30 -1.09
C LYS A 40 0.66 12.58 0.19
N ASP A 41 -0.16 12.66 1.23
CA ASP A 41 0.09 11.97 2.50
C ASP A 41 0.11 10.45 2.32
N LEU A 42 -0.85 9.91 1.56
CA LEU A 42 -0.89 8.49 1.23
C LEU A 42 0.37 8.06 0.45
N ILE A 43 0.76 8.78 -0.60
CA ILE A 43 1.97 8.47 -1.37
C ILE A 43 3.23 8.50 -0.47
N GLN A 44 3.28 9.41 0.50
CA GLN A 44 4.40 9.46 1.45
C GLN A 44 4.42 8.23 2.37
N GLN A 45 3.26 7.85 2.92
CA GLN A 45 3.10 6.64 3.73
C GLN A 45 3.43 5.37 2.91
N GLU A 46 3.07 5.32 1.63
CA GLU A 46 3.42 4.23 0.70
C GLU A 46 4.94 4.04 0.63
N LYS A 47 5.68 5.13 0.46
CA LYS A 47 7.14 5.12 0.36
C LYS A 47 7.80 4.65 1.66
N GLU A 48 7.25 5.04 2.81
CA GLU A 48 7.76 4.62 4.12
C GLU A 48 7.54 3.13 4.35
N LEU A 49 6.35 2.62 4.03
CA LEU A 49 6.05 1.19 4.11
C LEU A 49 6.89 0.36 3.13
N ASP A 50 7.13 0.84 1.90
CA ASP A 50 8.01 0.16 0.94
C ASP A 50 9.45 0.06 1.47
N LYS A 51 9.99 1.15 2.04
CA LYS A 51 11.31 1.15 2.67
C LYS A 51 11.37 0.15 3.83
N GLN A 52 10.37 0.14 4.70
CA GLN A 52 10.28 -0.80 5.81
C GLN A 52 10.29 -2.24 5.28
N ARG A 53 9.41 -2.59 4.33
CA ARG A 53 9.37 -3.94 3.75
C ARG A 53 10.70 -4.40 3.17
N LYS A 54 11.38 -3.54 2.40
CA LYS A 54 12.68 -3.85 1.80
C LYS A 54 13.76 -4.07 2.86
N ALA A 55 13.71 -3.32 3.96
CA ALA A 55 14.62 -3.51 5.08
C ALA A 55 14.38 -4.86 5.78
N GLU A 56 13.13 -5.20 6.08
CA GLU A 56 12.74 -6.48 6.68
C GLU A 56 13.13 -7.66 5.77
N GLU A 57 12.84 -7.57 4.47
CA GLU A 57 13.21 -8.59 3.46
C GLU A 57 14.71 -8.84 3.39
N LYS A 58 15.52 -7.78 3.46
CA LYS A 58 16.99 -7.89 3.46
C LYS A 58 17.49 -8.64 4.70
N ILE A 59 16.89 -8.39 5.86
CA ILE A 59 17.25 -9.06 7.11
C ILE A 59 16.84 -10.53 7.06
N LEU A 60 15.63 -10.83 6.58
CA LEU A 60 15.15 -12.20 6.39
C LEU A 60 16.09 -13.01 5.50
N LYS A 61 16.47 -12.46 4.34
CA LYS A 61 17.43 -13.09 3.43
C LYS A 61 18.78 -13.33 4.08
N SER A 62 19.31 -12.32 4.79
CA SER A 62 20.59 -12.46 5.51
C SER A 62 20.55 -13.56 6.56
N ASN A 63 19.45 -13.68 7.32
CA ASN A 63 19.30 -14.72 8.32
C ASN A 63 19.16 -16.11 7.66
N THR A 64 18.44 -16.23 6.55
CA THR A 64 18.34 -17.48 5.77
C THR A 64 19.73 -17.93 5.32
N ASP A 65 20.54 -17.02 4.78
CA ASP A 65 21.90 -17.35 4.33
C ASP A 65 22.80 -17.80 5.48
N LYS A 66 22.70 -17.14 6.65
CA LYS A 66 23.45 -17.53 7.85
C LYS A 66 23.05 -18.92 8.36
N ILE A 67 21.76 -19.19 8.46
CA ILE A 67 21.23 -20.51 8.85
C ILE A 67 21.72 -21.58 7.86
N GLY A 68 21.67 -21.29 6.55
CA GLY A 68 22.21 -22.18 5.52
C GLY A 68 23.69 -22.53 5.75
N LYS A 69 24.53 -21.52 6.04
CA LYS A 69 25.95 -21.72 6.35
C LYS A 69 26.16 -22.56 7.63
N TYR A 70 25.38 -22.32 8.68
CA TYR A 70 25.46 -23.09 9.91
C TYR A 70 25.05 -24.55 9.71
N ASN A 71 23.99 -24.80 8.93
CA ASN A 71 23.56 -26.15 8.56
C ASN A 71 24.63 -26.90 7.75
N THR A 72 25.34 -26.21 6.84
CA THR A 72 26.47 -26.82 6.12
C THR A 72 27.61 -27.17 7.07
N LYS A 73 27.97 -26.27 7.98
CA LYS A 73 29.01 -26.54 9.00
C LYS A 73 28.66 -27.73 9.90
N LEU A 74 27.40 -27.86 10.30
CA LEU A 74 26.92 -29.03 11.06
C LEU A 74 27.16 -30.33 10.28
N LYS A 75 26.75 -30.38 9.00
CA LYS A 75 26.94 -31.56 8.14
C LYS A 75 28.42 -31.90 7.94
N GLU A 76 29.27 -30.89 7.72
CA GLU A 76 30.72 -31.09 7.59
C GLU A 76 31.33 -31.63 8.88
N SER A 77 30.93 -31.09 10.03
CA SER A 77 31.37 -31.56 11.35
C SER A 77 30.91 -33.00 11.62
N GLU A 78 29.67 -33.35 11.28
CA GLU A 78 29.14 -34.71 11.41
C GLU A 78 29.94 -35.71 10.57
N LEU A 79 30.23 -35.38 9.30
CA LEU A 79 31.05 -36.21 8.42
C LEU A 79 32.48 -36.39 8.93
N PHE A 80 33.10 -35.31 9.42
CA PHE A 80 34.43 -35.37 10.01
C PHE A 80 34.47 -36.34 11.20
N VAL A 81 33.50 -36.22 12.12
CA VAL A 81 33.41 -37.08 13.31
C VAL A 81 33.19 -38.53 12.92
N ILE A 82 32.30 -38.82 11.96
CA ILE A 82 32.06 -40.18 11.47
C ILE A 82 33.36 -40.79 10.95
N ASN A 83 34.12 -40.05 10.14
CA ASN A 83 35.36 -40.55 9.55
C ASN A 83 36.46 -40.74 10.60
N GLU A 84 36.63 -39.79 11.52
CA GLU A 84 37.65 -39.88 12.57
C GLU A 84 37.35 -41.01 13.56
N VAL A 85 36.10 -41.13 14.02
CA VAL A 85 35.68 -42.23 14.90
C VAL A 85 35.85 -43.58 14.21
N LYS A 86 35.54 -43.68 12.91
CA LYS A 86 35.74 -44.91 12.14
C LYS A 86 37.22 -45.30 12.08
N ALA A 87 38.11 -44.35 11.81
CA ALA A 87 39.55 -44.59 11.78
C ALA A 87 40.10 -45.00 13.15
N LEU A 88 39.64 -44.35 14.22
CA LEU A 88 40.03 -44.71 15.59
C LEU A 88 39.53 -46.11 15.98
N ARG A 89 38.29 -46.47 15.61
CA ARG A 89 37.76 -47.82 15.86
C ARG A 89 38.51 -48.90 15.09
N GLN A 90 38.94 -48.62 13.86
CA GLN A 90 39.75 -49.56 13.09
C GLN A 90 41.13 -49.80 13.75
N LYS A 91 41.72 -48.78 14.36
CA LYS A 91 42.94 -48.96 15.17
C LYS A 91 42.64 -49.72 16.47
N GLN A 92 41.49 -49.42 17.09
CA GLN A 92 41.07 -50.02 18.35
C GLN A 92 40.85 -51.53 18.24
N SER A 93 40.37 -52.03 17.10
CA SER A 93 40.14 -53.46 16.87
C SER A 93 41.40 -54.32 16.83
N ALA A 94 42.60 -53.72 16.78
CA ALA A 94 43.87 -54.44 16.86
C ALA A 94 44.25 -54.84 18.30
N TYR A 95 43.51 -54.36 19.29
CA TYR A 95 43.81 -54.55 20.71
C TYR A 95 42.67 -55.29 21.43
N GLU A 96 43.03 -56.09 22.44
CA GLU A 96 42.04 -56.74 23.29
C GLU A 96 41.25 -55.69 24.09
N GLN A 97 39.95 -55.93 24.24
CA GLN A 97 39.08 -55.09 25.04
C GLN A 97 39.56 -55.07 26.50
N GLY A 98 39.61 -53.88 27.10
CA GLY A 98 40.13 -53.67 28.46
C GLY A 98 41.66 -53.55 28.55
N SER A 99 42.40 -53.74 27.45
CA SER A 99 43.83 -53.40 27.41
C SER A 99 44.05 -51.88 27.52
N LYS A 100 45.24 -51.47 27.98
CA LYS A 100 45.57 -50.04 28.14
C LYS A 100 45.47 -49.29 26.81
N GLU A 101 45.92 -49.89 25.72
CA GLU A 101 45.89 -49.33 24.37
C GLU A 101 44.45 -49.19 23.85
N TYR A 102 43.59 -50.19 24.11
CA TYR A 102 42.18 -50.14 23.78
C TYR A 102 41.47 -48.98 24.50
N GLU A 103 41.66 -48.86 25.82
CA GLU A 103 41.04 -47.81 26.64
C GLU A 103 41.53 -46.41 26.25
N LYS A 104 42.80 -46.26 25.86
CA LYS A 104 43.32 -44.99 25.32
C LYS A 104 42.61 -44.57 24.03
N LEU A 105 42.37 -45.51 23.11
CA LEU A 105 41.64 -45.22 21.86
C LEU A 105 40.16 -44.95 22.15
N GLN A 106 39.56 -45.63 23.12
CA GLN A 106 38.20 -45.37 23.57
C GLN A 106 38.06 -43.93 24.10
N ALA A 107 38.96 -43.50 24.99
CA ALA A 107 38.98 -42.14 25.50
C ALA A 107 39.18 -41.09 24.40
N GLN A 108 39.96 -41.38 23.34
CA GLN A 108 40.09 -40.50 22.18
C GLN A 108 38.78 -40.39 21.39
N ILE A 109 38.10 -41.50 21.13
CA ILE A 109 36.79 -41.52 20.47
C ILE A 109 35.79 -40.68 21.25
N ASP A 110 35.74 -40.86 22.57
CA ASP A 110 34.79 -40.13 23.43
C ASP A 110 35.11 -38.64 23.45
N LYS A 111 36.39 -38.26 23.45
CA LYS A 111 36.82 -36.85 23.36
C LYS A 111 36.45 -36.21 22.02
N VAL A 112 36.59 -36.94 20.90
CA VAL A 112 36.17 -36.45 19.57
C VAL A 112 34.65 -36.20 19.56
N LYS A 113 33.86 -37.17 20.05
CA LYS A 113 32.41 -37.05 20.14
C LYS A 113 31.96 -35.91 21.06
N GLN A 114 32.60 -35.76 22.22
CA GLN A 114 32.27 -34.70 23.17
C GLN A 114 32.47 -33.32 22.55
N LYS A 115 33.64 -33.08 21.94
CA LYS A 115 33.93 -31.80 21.27
C LYS A 115 32.95 -31.51 20.14
N ALA A 116 32.57 -32.52 19.36
CA ALA A 116 31.58 -32.38 18.31
C ALA A 116 30.20 -32.02 18.84
N ASN A 117 29.76 -32.66 19.93
CA ASN A 117 28.49 -32.36 20.57
C ASN A 117 28.45 -30.93 21.13
N GLU A 118 29.53 -30.47 21.76
CA GLU A 118 29.65 -29.10 22.26
C GLU A 118 29.57 -28.08 21.11
N ALA A 119 30.29 -28.34 20.00
CA ALA A 119 30.25 -27.49 18.82
C ALA A 119 28.86 -27.48 18.15
N ALA A 120 28.23 -28.66 18.01
CA ALA A 120 26.89 -28.78 17.43
C ALA A 120 25.83 -28.06 18.27
N LYS A 121 25.92 -28.15 19.60
CA LYS A 121 25.04 -27.42 20.52
C LYS A 121 25.16 -25.90 20.30
N ALA A 122 26.37 -25.37 20.27
CA ALA A 122 26.59 -23.94 20.03
C ALA A 122 26.01 -23.48 18.67
N ILE A 123 26.18 -24.28 17.61
CA ILE A 123 25.59 -23.96 16.30
C ILE A 123 24.05 -24.01 16.34
N ASN A 124 23.47 -25.00 17.02
CA ASN A 124 22.01 -25.11 17.15
C ASN A 124 21.42 -23.94 17.94
N ASP A 125 22.08 -23.48 19.00
CA ASP A 125 21.67 -22.32 19.77
C ASP A 125 21.66 -21.05 18.89
N GLU A 126 22.68 -20.87 18.04
CA GLU A 126 22.74 -19.78 17.04
C GLU A 126 21.62 -19.88 15.98
N ILE A 127 21.37 -21.08 15.45
CA ILE A 127 20.27 -21.30 14.50
C ILE A 127 18.92 -20.99 15.16
N GLN A 128 18.70 -21.41 16.40
CA GLN A 128 17.47 -21.12 17.13
C GLN A 128 17.29 -19.61 17.35
N GLY A 129 18.37 -18.89 17.69
CA GLY A 129 18.36 -17.43 17.80
C GLY A 129 17.99 -16.75 16.48
N LEU A 130 18.61 -17.15 15.37
CA LEU A 130 18.32 -16.62 14.04
C LEU A 130 16.90 -16.94 13.57
N THR A 131 16.40 -18.15 13.85
CA THR A 131 15.03 -18.57 13.52
C THR A 131 14.00 -17.74 14.30
N SER A 132 14.26 -17.49 15.57
CA SER A 132 13.42 -16.62 16.40
C SER A 132 13.40 -15.18 15.89
N GLN A 133 14.54 -14.67 15.42
CA GLN A 133 14.60 -13.38 14.74
C GLN A 133 13.79 -13.40 13.44
N GLN A 134 13.97 -14.42 12.58
CA GLN A 134 13.21 -14.54 11.33
C GLN A 134 11.70 -14.50 11.55
N SER A 135 11.18 -15.19 12.58
CA SER A 135 9.75 -15.15 12.89
C SER A 135 9.25 -13.73 13.16
N LYS A 136 10.01 -12.91 13.90
CA LYS A 136 9.67 -11.50 14.19
C LYS A 136 9.72 -10.62 12.95
N PHE A 137 10.80 -10.72 12.17
CA PHE A 137 10.95 -9.94 10.92
C PHE A 137 9.91 -10.37 9.87
N GLN A 138 9.51 -11.64 9.84
CA GLN A 138 8.46 -12.14 8.95
C GLN A 138 7.10 -11.56 9.31
N GLU A 139 6.74 -11.57 10.60
CA GLU A 139 5.49 -10.96 11.08
C GLU A 139 5.43 -9.46 10.75
N ASN A 140 6.53 -8.73 10.95
CA ASN A 140 6.64 -7.32 10.61
C ASN A 140 6.52 -7.07 9.10
N PHE A 141 7.20 -7.89 8.29
CA PHE A 141 7.10 -7.83 6.83
C PHE A 141 5.66 -8.06 6.36
N ASP A 142 4.96 -9.05 6.89
CA ASP A 142 3.59 -9.38 6.51
C ASP A 142 2.59 -8.27 6.89
N LYS A 143 2.76 -7.67 8.07
CA LYS A 143 2.01 -6.48 8.49
C LYS A 143 2.25 -5.30 7.56
N ALA A 144 3.51 -4.97 7.29
CA ALA A 144 3.88 -3.86 6.39
C ALA A 144 3.41 -4.11 4.94
N ASN A 145 3.49 -5.34 4.46
CA ASN A 145 2.99 -5.75 3.14
C ASN A 145 1.47 -5.61 3.02
N THR A 146 0.74 -5.98 4.06
CA THR A 146 -0.72 -5.82 4.11
C THR A 146 -1.11 -4.35 4.12
N ALA A 147 -0.49 -3.54 4.98
CA ALA A 147 -0.71 -2.10 5.04
C ALA A 147 -0.39 -1.43 3.70
N TYR A 148 0.73 -1.79 3.07
CA TYR A 148 1.13 -1.29 1.76
C TYR A 148 0.09 -1.56 0.67
N LYS A 149 -0.44 -2.80 0.61
CA LYS A 149 -1.47 -3.18 -0.36
C LYS A 149 -2.78 -2.41 -0.14
N ASN A 150 -3.20 -2.24 1.11
CA ASN A 150 -4.39 -1.46 1.44
C ASN A 150 -4.22 0.00 1.06
N LEU A 151 -3.06 0.56 1.35
CA LEU A 151 -2.77 1.95 1.04
C LEU A 151 -2.71 2.22 -0.47
N ARG A 152 -2.20 1.27 -1.27
CA ARG A 152 -2.30 1.35 -2.73
C ARG A 152 -3.73 1.41 -3.24
N LYS A 153 -4.63 0.60 -2.67
CA LYS A 153 -6.06 0.67 -3.01
C LYS A 153 -6.68 2.01 -2.64
N GLU A 154 -6.28 2.59 -1.50
CA GLU A 154 -6.75 3.92 -1.09
C GLU A 154 -6.24 5.03 -2.02
N ILE A 155 -4.98 4.94 -2.47
CA ILE A 155 -4.42 5.84 -3.49
C ILE A 155 -5.21 5.74 -4.81
N GLU A 156 -5.50 4.52 -5.25
CA GLU A 156 -6.28 4.27 -6.48
C GLU A 156 -7.68 4.87 -6.38
N ALA A 157 -8.42 4.57 -5.31
CA ALA A 157 -9.74 5.14 -5.06
C ALA A 157 -9.72 6.69 -4.95
N THR A 158 -8.68 7.26 -4.33
CA THR A 158 -8.52 8.72 -4.23
C THR A 158 -8.26 9.35 -5.61
N ASN A 159 -7.46 8.70 -6.47
CA ASN A 159 -7.23 9.15 -7.83
C ASN A 159 -8.49 9.06 -8.69
N GLU A 160 -9.27 7.99 -8.55
CA GLU A 160 -10.56 7.84 -9.23
C GLU A 160 -11.53 8.95 -8.82
N ALA A 161 -11.64 9.25 -7.52
CA ALA A 161 -12.47 10.34 -7.03
C ALA A 161 -12.03 11.73 -7.55
N LEU A 162 -10.71 11.97 -7.64
CA LEU A 162 -10.17 13.19 -8.25
C LEU A 162 -10.51 13.29 -9.74
N ALA A 163 -10.43 12.17 -10.47
CA ALA A 163 -10.75 12.13 -11.89
C ALA A 163 -12.26 12.35 -12.13
N ASP A 164 -13.11 11.69 -11.35
CA ASP A 164 -14.57 11.85 -11.39
C ASP A 164 -14.98 13.31 -11.08
N ASN A 165 -14.44 13.91 -10.03
CA ASN A 165 -14.69 15.31 -9.71
C ASN A 165 -14.25 16.26 -10.83
N ARG A 166 -13.10 16.00 -11.48
CA ARG A 166 -12.65 16.79 -12.63
C ARG A 166 -13.63 16.69 -13.80
N SER A 167 -14.10 15.48 -14.11
CA SER A 167 -15.11 15.27 -15.16
C SER A 167 -16.39 16.06 -14.84
N LYS A 168 -16.88 15.99 -13.60
CA LYS A 168 -18.08 16.72 -13.16
C LYS A 168 -17.90 18.24 -13.23
N ILE A 169 -16.72 18.75 -12.91
CA ILE A 169 -16.38 20.17 -13.08
C ILE A 169 -16.45 20.56 -14.56
N ASP A 170 -15.85 19.76 -15.44
CA ASP A 170 -15.85 20.01 -16.89
C ASP A 170 -17.28 19.99 -17.46
N ASP A 171 -18.11 19.04 -17.02
CA ASP A 171 -19.53 18.93 -17.42
C ASP A 171 -20.34 20.13 -16.95
N GLU A 172 -20.16 20.59 -15.70
CA GLU A 172 -20.86 21.77 -15.19
C GLU A 172 -20.38 23.06 -15.87
N ILE A 173 -19.07 23.19 -16.15
CA ILE A 173 -18.54 24.32 -16.94
C ILE A 173 -19.10 24.32 -18.36
N GLY A 174 -19.16 23.15 -19.01
CA GLY A 174 -19.77 22.99 -20.34
C GLY A 174 -21.25 23.38 -20.33
N SER A 175 -21.99 22.93 -19.32
CA SER A 175 -23.41 23.24 -19.15
C SER A 175 -23.65 24.72 -18.89
N MET A 176 -22.80 25.39 -18.09
CA MET A 176 -22.85 26.84 -17.89
C MET A 176 -22.65 27.60 -19.21
N LYS A 177 -21.67 27.21 -20.04
CA LYS A 177 -21.45 27.81 -21.37
C LYS A 177 -22.65 27.63 -22.32
N ILE A 178 -23.40 26.54 -22.20
CA ILE A 178 -24.60 26.28 -23.00
C ILE A 178 -25.81 27.08 -22.47
N MET A 179 -25.89 27.28 -21.15
CA MET A 179 -26.97 28.03 -20.48
C MET A 179 -26.78 29.55 -20.52
N ASP A 180 -25.56 30.02 -20.75
CA ASP A 180 -25.30 31.42 -21.07
C ASP A 180 -25.92 31.74 -22.45
N MET A 181 -27.15 32.27 -22.45
CA MET A 181 -27.68 32.92 -23.64
C MET A 181 -26.68 33.99 -24.09
N THR A 182 -26.23 33.95 -25.35
CA THR A 182 -25.35 34.99 -25.87
C THR A 182 -26.02 36.36 -25.71
N THR A 183 -25.25 37.44 -25.59
CA THR A 183 -25.80 38.81 -25.47
C THR A 183 -26.83 39.10 -26.58
N ASP A 184 -26.62 38.54 -27.77
CA ASP A 184 -27.55 38.62 -28.89
C ASP A 184 -28.85 37.83 -28.67
N GLN A 185 -28.78 36.63 -28.08
CA GLN A 185 -29.96 35.84 -27.71
C GLN A 185 -30.74 36.50 -26.56
N LEU A 186 -30.05 37.06 -25.56
CA LEU A 186 -30.67 37.84 -24.48
C LEU A 186 -31.36 39.08 -25.06
N THR A 187 -30.70 39.78 -25.97
CA THR A 187 -31.25 40.96 -26.64
C THR A 187 -32.47 40.63 -27.49
N ARG A 188 -32.45 39.51 -28.23
CA ARG A 188 -33.61 39.04 -29.00
C ARG A 188 -34.77 38.69 -28.09
N ARG A 189 -34.53 37.92 -27.04
CA ARG A 189 -35.59 37.51 -26.10
C ARG A 189 -36.16 38.69 -25.32
N ALA A 190 -35.33 39.68 -24.99
CA ALA A 190 -35.77 40.93 -24.38
C ALA A 190 -36.64 41.76 -25.34
N ARG A 191 -36.33 41.77 -26.65
CA ARG A 191 -37.20 42.39 -27.67
C ARG A 191 -38.52 41.64 -27.81
N ASP A 192 -38.47 40.32 -27.95
CA ASP A 192 -39.67 39.49 -28.10
C ASP A 192 -40.60 39.66 -26.88
N LEU A 193 -40.03 39.73 -25.67
CA LEU A 193 -40.77 40.01 -24.44
C LEU A 193 -41.37 41.43 -24.45
N LYS A 194 -40.60 42.44 -24.87
CA LYS A 194 -41.06 43.83 -24.96
C LYS A 194 -42.21 43.97 -25.96
N ASP A 195 -42.15 43.28 -27.10
CA ASP A 195 -43.19 43.31 -28.12
C ASP A 195 -44.44 42.55 -27.65
N ALA A 196 -44.28 41.39 -27.00
CA ALA A 196 -45.40 40.69 -26.35
C ALA A 196 -46.09 41.55 -25.28
N MET A 197 -45.31 42.24 -24.44
CA MET A 197 -45.85 43.16 -23.44
C MET A 197 -46.60 44.35 -24.06
N ARG A 198 -46.10 44.91 -25.17
CA ARG A 198 -46.78 45.98 -25.92
C ARG A 198 -48.14 45.54 -26.44
N HIS A 199 -48.20 44.35 -27.04
CA HIS A 199 -49.46 43.79 -27.53
C HIS A 199 -50.43 43.39 -26.41
N MET A 200 -49.93 43.06 -25.22
CA MET A 200 -50.79 42.85 -24.03
C MET A 200 -51.35 44.15 -23.47
N THR A 201 -50.60 45.27 -23.52
CA THR A 201 -51.10 46.59 -23.13
C THR A 201 -52.07 47.20 -24.15
N GLU A 202 -51.97 46.82 -25.43
CA GLU A 202 -52.87 47.29 -26.49
C GLU A 202 -54.17 46.47 -26.62
N GLY A 203 -54.33 45.39 -25.83
CA GLY A 203 -55.49 44.50 -25.84
C GLY A 203 -56.56 44.74 -24.77
N GLY A 204 -56.51 45.85 -24.03
CA GLY A 204 -57.54 46.26 -23.06
C GLY A 204 -58.72 47.00 -23.73
N ASN A 205 -59.59 46.24 -24.38
CA ASN A 205 -60.87 46.56 -25.06
C ASN A 205 -61.78 47.56 -24.28
N PRO A 206 -62.72 48.36 -24.88
CA PRO A 206 -63.77 47.87 -25.80
C PRO A 206 -64.30 48.82 -26.91
N TYR A 207 -64.59 48.30 -28.10
CA TYR A 207 -65.85 48.50 -28.87
C TYR A 207 -65.97 47.41 -29.95
#